data_AF-A0A6B3GIU5-F1
#
_entry.id   AF-A0A6B3GIU5-F1
#
_cell.length_a   1.000
_cell.length_b   1.000
_cell.length_c   1.000
_cell.angle_alpha   90.00
_cell.angle_beta   90.00
_cell.angle_gamma   90.00
#
_symmetry.space_group_name_H-M   'P 1'
#
loop_
_entity.id
_entity.type
_entity.pdbx_description
1 polymer ?
#
loop_
_entity_poly.entity_id
_entity_poly.type
_entity_poly.pdbx_seq_one_letter_code
_entity_poly.pdbx_strand_id
1 'polypeptide(L)'
;AAPELLLLDEPTNHLDARAVGWLEDHLRAHRGTVVAITHDRAFLERVTSVILEVDRDLRTVTRYGDGWDGYRTAKAAARRRWAQEHEEYLADLARTEELVEAAGARLAATGGDPKQGFGKHRRSSEAKLSGRVRAARTRLDVLRRSPVPPPPRPLAFTGRPSVAMETGPAGGPR
;
A
#
# COMPACT_ATOMS: atom_id res chain seq x y z
N ALA A 1 -10.48 0.42 45.24
CA ALA A 1 -11.17 0.13 43.96
C ALA A 1 -10.11 0.06 42.86
N ALA A 2 -10.23 -0.87 41.91
CA ALA A 2 -9.37 -0.88 40.72
C ALA A 2 -9.91 0.16 39.70
N PRO A 3 -9.04 0.78 38.88
CA PRO A 3 -9.49 1.75 37.88
C PRO A 3 -10.40 1.09 36.84
N GLU A 4 -11.39 1.83 36.33
CA GLU A 4 -12.29 1.34 35.26
C GLU A 4 -11.71 1.57 33.86
N LEU A 5 -10.79 2.54 33.73
CA LEU A 5 -10.11 2.90 32.49
C LEU A 5 -8.61 3.14 32.78
N LEU A 6 -7.77 2.50 31.99
CA LEU A 6 -6.32 2.71 31.96
C LEU A 6 -5.92 3.27 30.59
N LEU A 7 -5.22 4.41 30.60
CA LEU A 7 -4.62 5.01 29.41
C LEU A 7 -3.10 4.91 29.56
N LEU A 8 -2.46 4.17 28.67
CA LEU A 8 -1.03 3.85 28.73
C LEU A 8 -0.34 4.32 27.46
N ASP A 9 0.69 5.14 27.61
CA ASP A 9 1.54 5.60 26.51
C ASP A 9 2.94 5.02 26.66
N GLU A 10 3.34 4.20 25.69
CA GLU A 10 4.58 3.41 25.68
C GLU A 10 4.88 2.68 27.01
N PRO A 11 3.97 1.81 27.49
CA PRO A 11 4.12 1.20 28.82
C PRO A 11 5.23 0.15 28.92
N THR A 12 5.78 -0.29 27.79
CA THR A 12 6.92 -1.22 27.74
C THR A 12 8.27 -0.49 27.78
N ASN A 13 8.28 0.85 27.73
CA ASN A 13 9.50 1.62 27.75
C ASN A 13 10.20 1.48 29.12
N HIS A 14 11.53 1.38 29.10
CA HIS A 14 12.38 1.18 30.28
C HIS A 14 12.11 -0.10 31.10
N LEU A 15 11.31 -1.05 30.58
CA LEU A 15 11.07 -2.33 31.23
C LEU A 15 12.00 -3.42 30.71
N ASP A 16 12.46 -4.29 31.60
CA ASP A 16 13.08 -5.55 31.21
C ASP A 16 12.01 -6.59 30.79
N ALA A 17 12.44 -7.70 30.18
CA ALA A 17 11.53 -8.73 29.69
C ALA A 17 10.65 -9.35 30.78
N ARG A 18 11.13 -9.42 32.02
CA ARG A 18 10.37 -9.98 33.15
C ARG A 18 9.28 -9.01 33.58
N ALA A 19 9.60 -7.72 33.67
CA ALA A 19 8.66 -6.66 33.98
C ALA A 19 7.58 -6.51 32.89
N VAL A 20 7.95 -6.63 31.61
CA VAL A 20 6.99 -6.70 30.50
C VAL A 20 6.04 -7.88 30.67
N GLY A 21 6.54 -9.08 30.95
CA GLY A 21 5.70 -10.25 31.17
C GLY A 21 4.70 -10.07 32.33
N TRP A 22 5.17 -9.52 33.45
CA TRP A 22 4.28 -9.21 34.58
C TRP A 22 3.20 -8.18 34.21
N LEU A 23 3.57 -7.13 33.46
CA LEU A 23 2.64 -6.10 33.01
C LEU A 23 1.57 -6.69 32.09
N GLU A 24 1.96 -7.54 31.14
CA GLU A 24 1.02 -8.21 30.24
C GLU A 24 0.00 -9.04 31.00
N ASP A 25 0.45 -9.87 31.95
CA ASP A 25 -0.44 -10.68 32.79
C ASP A 25 -1.38 -9.81 33.63
N HIS A 26 -0.86 -8.72 34.19
CA HIS A 26 -1.66 -7.77 34.96
C HIS A 26 -2.74 -7.09 34.10
N LEU A 27 -2.39 -6.66 32.89
CA LEU A 27 -3.34 -6.00 31.97
C LEU A 27 -4.40 -6.97 31.45
N ARG A 28 -4.05 -8.25 31.20
CA ARG A 28 -5.05 -9.26 30.83
C ARG A 28 -6.02 -9.59 31.96
N ALA A 29 -5.56 -9.53 33.21
CA ALA A 29 -6.40 -9.74 34.38
C ALA A 29 -7.26 -8.52 34.76
N HIS A 30 -6.96 -7.35 34.18
CA HIS A 30 -7.68 -6.12 34.44
C HIS A 30 -9.12 -6.20 33.90
N ARG A 31 -10.10 -5.93 34.76
CA ARG A 31 -11.54 -5.99 34.39
C ARG A 31 -12.07 -4.71 33.74
N GLY A 32 -11.31 -3.62 33.78
CA GLY A 32 -11.66 -2.35 33.13
C GLY A 32 -11.20 -2.29 31.68
N THR A 33 -11.40 -1.13 31.05
CA THR A 33 -10.92 -0.86 29.69
C THR A 33 -9.46 -0.43 29.73
N VAL A 34 -8.64 -1.02 28.86
CA VAL A 34 -7.25 -0.59 28.67
C VAL A 34 -7.10 -0.02 27.26
N VAL A 35 -6.58 1.19 27.17
CA VAL A 35 -6.12 1.81 25.93
C VAL A 35 -4.61 1.98 26.05
N ALA A 36 -3.87 1.28 25.21
CA ALA A 36 -2.42 1.32 25.20
C ALA A 36 -1.91 1.77 23.83
N ILE A 37 -0.91 2.65 23.83
CA ILE A 37 -0.13 3.05 22.67
C ILE A 37 1.25 2.41 22.85
N THR A 38 1.68 1.59 21.90
CA THR A 38 3.04 1.03 21.93
C THR A 38 3.53 0.64 20.54
N HIS A 39 4.84 0.67 20.37
CA HIS A 39 5.54 0.09 19.23
C HIS A 39 5.95 -1.39 19.43
N ASP A 40 5.74 -1.99 20.61
CA ASP A 40 6.07 -3.40 20.86
C ASP A 40 5.03 -4.35 20.27
N ARG A 41 5.39 -4.97 19.14
CA ARG A 41 4.56 -5.96 18.45
C ARG A 41 4.18 -7.14 19.35
N ALA A 42 5.10 -7.63 20.16
CA ALA A 42 4.91 -8.82 20.97
C ALA A 42 3.91 -8.55 22.09
N PHE A 43 3.95 -7.35 22.68
CA PHE A 43 2.94 -6.87 23.61
C PHE A 43 1.56 -6.74 22.95
N LEU A 44 1.48 -6.14 21.76
CA LEU A 44 0.22 -6.00 21.02
C LEU A 44 -0.40 -7.37 20.72
N GLU A 45 0.39 -8.31 20.22
CA GLU A 45 -0.01 -9.70 19.95
C GLU A 45 -0.60 -10.40 21.18
N ARG A 46 -0.07 -10.08 22.36
CA ARG A 46 -0.39 -10.77 23.61
C ARG A 46 -1.52 -10.14 24.42
N VAL A 47 -1.71 -8.83 24.34
CA VAL A 47 -2.62 -8.10 25.24
C VAL A 47 -3.84 -7.54 24.50
N THR A 48 -3.71 -7.19 23.22
CA THR A 48 -4.77 -6.43 22.52
C THR A 48 -5.81 -7.33 21.88
N SER A 49 -7.08 -7.03 22.15
CA SER A 49 -8.24 -7.59 21.45
C SER A 49 -8.72 -6.71 20.31
N VAL A 50 -8.41 -5.41 20.35
CA VAL A 50 -8.82 -4.43 19.36
C VAL A 50 -7.63 -3.56 18.98
N ILE A 51 -7.43 -3.35 17.68
CA ILE A 51 -6.46 -2.38 17.16
C ILE A 51 -7.21 -1.19 16.57
N LEU A 52 -6.77 0.01 16.94
CA LEU A 52 -7.23 1.26 16.35
C LEU A 52 -6.08 1.83 15.50
N GLU A 53 -6.29 1.94 14.21
CA GLU A 53 -5.35 2.58 13.29
C GLU A 53 -5.80 4.00 13.02
N VAL A 54 -4.92 4.96 13.30
CA VAL A 54 -5.15 6.39 13.03
C VAL A 54 -4.35 6.75 11.78
N ASP A 55 -5.05 7.04 10.69
CA ASP A 55 -4.44 7.46 9.44
C ASP A 55 -4.27 8.99 9.43
N ARG A 56 -3.02 9.46 9.35
CA ARG A 56 -2.68 10.88 9.36
C ARG A 56 -3.13 11.61 8.09
N ASP A 57 -3.05 10.95 6.95
CA ASP A 57 -3.28 11.58 5.64
C ASP A 57 -4.78 11.61 5.33
N LEU A 58 -5.48 10.51 5.63
CA LEU A 58 -6.92 10.39 5.45
C LEU A 58 -7.71 11.02 6.61
N ARG A 59 -7.07 11.30 7.75
CA ARG A 59 -7.70 11.78 8.99
C ARG A 59 -8.83 10.87 9.46
N THR A 60 -8.63 9.56 9.32
CA THR A 60 -9.63 8.53 9.67
C THR A 60 -9.10 7.64 10.79
N VAL A 61 -10.03 7.02 11.52
CA VAL A 61 -9.75 5.98 12.51
C VAL A 61 -10.44 4.70 12.07
N THR A 62 -9.65 3.64 11.90
CA THR A 62 -10.16 2.31 11.52
C THR A 62 -10.01 1.35 12.68
N ARG A 63 -11.09 0.62 12.99
CA ARG A 63 -11.13 -0.36 14.08
C ARG A 63 -11.02 -1.79 13.55
N TYR A 64 -10.15 -2.58 14.16
CA TYR A 64 -9.96 -4.01 13.87
C TYR A 64 -10.23 -4.80 15.15
N GLY A 65 -11.15 -5.77 15.08
CA GLY A 65 -11.71 -6.46 16.26
C GLY A 65 -11.08 -7.81 16.62
N ASP A 66 -10.19 -8.35 15.78
CA ASP A 66 -9.59 -9.67 15.98
C ASP A 66 -8.12 -9.55 16.45
N GLY A 67 -7.87 -8.56 17.32
CA GLY A 67 -6.54 -8.22 17.83
C GLY A 67 -5.53 -7.88 16.72
N TRP A 68 -4.26 -8.10 17.05
CA TRP A 68 -3.14 -7.79 16.16
C TRP A 68 -3.10 -8.67 14.89
N ASP A 69 -3.41 -9.96 15.00
CA ASP A 69 -3.41 -10.87 13.85
C ASP A 69 -4.51 -10.53 12.84
N GLY A 70 -5.68 -10.14 13.33
CA GLY A 70 -6.75 -9.57 12.53
C GLY A 70 -6.31 -8.32 11.77
N TYR A 71 -5.69 -7.38 12.48
CA TYR A 71 -5.12 -6.18 11.88
C TYR A 71 -4.13 -6.51 10.76
N ARG A 72 -3.16 -7.39 11.01
CA ARG A 72 -2.17 -7.82 10.00
C ARG A 72 -2.81 -8.46 8.78
N THR A 73 -3.79 -9.32 8.98
CA THR A 73 -4.52 -9.98 7.91
C THR A 73 -5.29 -8.97 7.06
N ALA A 74 -5.96 -8.02 7.70
CA ALA A 74 -6.70 -6.96 7.03
C ALA A 74 -5.78 -6.03 6.22
N LYS A 75 -4.63 -5.62 6.79
CA LYS A 75 -3.62 -4.81 6.07
C LYS A 75 -3.04 -5.56 4.87
N ALA A 76 -2.73 -6.85 5.02
CA ALA A 76 -2.25 -7.67 3.91
C ALA A 76 -3.30 -7.79 2.80
N ALA A 77 -4.57 -7.98 3.15
CA ALA A 77 -5.67 -8.03 2.18
C ALA A 77 -5.88 -6.69 1.48
N ALA A 78 -5.86 -5.57 2.21
CA ALA A 78 -5.95 -4.23 1.63
C ALA A 78 -4.80 -3.96 0.66
N ARG A 79 -3.58 -4.34 1.02
CA ARG A 79 -2.41 -4.20 0.13
C ARG A 79 -2.54 -5.06 -1.12
N ARG A 80 -3.08 -6.28 -1.03
CA ARG A 80 -3.34 -7.14 -2.20
C ARG A 80 -4.37 -6.52 -3.14
N ARG A 81 -5.47 -5.98 -2.61
CA ARG A 81 -6.49 -5.29 -3.41
C ARG A 81 -5.91 -4.09 -4.15
N TRP A 82 -5.15 -3.24 -3.45
CA TRP A 82 -4.47 -2.11 -4.08
C TRP A 82 -3.48 -2.57 -5.18
N ALA A 83 -2.73 -3.65 -4.95
CA ALA A 83 -1.85 -4.20 -5.99
C ALA A 83 -2.64 -4.65 -7.23
N GLN A 84 -3.78 -5.33 -7.04
CA GLN A 84 -4.66 -5.77 -8.12
C GLN A 84 -5.25 -4.59 -8.88
N GLU A 85 -5.77 -3.58 -8.18
CA GLU A 85 -6.30 -2.35 -8.78
C GLU A 85 -5.24 -1.61 -9.62
N HIS A 86 -3.99 -1.59 -9.14
CA HIS A 86 -2.87 -1.02 -9.88
C HIS A 86 -2.54 -1.83 -11.14
N GLU A 87 -2.55 -3.16 -11.06
CA GLU A 87 -2.32 -4.03 -12.22
C GLU A 87 -3.43 -3.88 -13.27
N GLU A 88 -4.69 -3.86 -12.84
CA GLU A 88 -5.85 -3.60 -13.71
C GLU A 88 -5.76 -2.23 -14.37
N TYR A 89 -5.36 -1.20 -13.62
CA TYR A 89 -5.10 0.14 -14.14
C TYR A 89 -4.04 0.13 -15.25
N LEU A 90 -2.89 -0.54 -15.02
CA LEU A 90 -1.83 -0.64 -16.02
C LEU A 90 -2.28 -1.41 -17.26
N ALA A 91 -3.02 -2.51 -17.08
CA ALA A 91 -3.57 -3.29 -18.19
C ALA A 91 -4.55 -2.45 -19.03
N ASP A 92 -5.41 -1.67 -18.38
CA ASP A 92 -6.36 -0.81 -19.09
C ASP A 92 -5.67 0.35 -19.81
N LEU A 93 -4.64 0.93 -19.20
CA LEU A 93 -3.80 1.94 -19.82
C LEU A 93 -3.15 1.39 -21.08
N ALA A 94 -2.45 0.26 -20.98
CA ALA A 94 -1.76 -0.37 -22.10
C ALA A 94 -2.70 -0.72 -23.27
N ARG A 95 -3.85 -1.36 -22.98
CA ARG A 95 -4.85 -1.67 -24.02
C ARG A 95 -5.39 -0.42 -24.70
N THR A 96 -5.66 0.63 -23.92
CA THR A 96 -6.23 1.86 -24.45
C THR A 96 -5.22 2.61 -25.32
N GLU A 97 -3.95 2.66 -24.89
CA GLU A 97 -2.84 3.23 -25.67
C GLU A 97 -2.66 2.47 -26.99
N GLU A 98 -2.61 1.13 -26.97
CA GLU A 98 -2.48 0.31 -28.18
C GLU A 98 -3.60 0.59 -29.18
N LEU A 99 -4.86 0.73 -28.72
CA LEU A 99 -5.99 1.04 -29.59
C LEU A 99 -5.87 2.41 -30.25
N VAL A 100 -5.38 3.41 -29.53
CA VAL A 100 -5.17 4.77 -30.05
C VAL A 100 -4.01 4.78 -31.05
N GLU A 101 -2.90 4.12 -30.73
CA GLU A 101 -1.73 4.02 -31.59
C GLU A 101 -2.03 3.25 -32.88
N ALA A 102 -2.67 2.09 -32.79
CA ALA A 102 -3.05 1.30 -33.97
C ALA A 102 -3.99 2.08 -34.90
N ALA A 103 -4.88 2.90 -34.35
CA ALA A 103 -5.74 3.77 -35.15
C ALA A 103 -4.96 4.93 -35.80
N GLY A 104 -4.00 5.52 -35.08
CA GLY A 104 -3.08 6.52 -35.61
C GLY A 104 -2.25 5.97 -36.78
N ALA A 105 -1.67 4.78 -36.61
CA ALA A 105 -0.89 4.09 -37.63
C ALA A 105 -1.72 3.78 -38.89
N ARG A 106 -2.96 3.28 -38.73
CA ARG A 106 -3.88 3.07 -39.88
C ARG A 106 -4.22 4.38 -40.58
N LEU A 107 -4.50 5.44 -39.84
CA LEU A 107 -4.81 6.74 -40.44
C LEU A 107 -3.62 7.30 -41.22
N ALA A 108 -2.40 7.11 -40.72
CA ALA A 108 -1.17 7.48 -41.41
C ALA A 108 -0.95 6.63 -42.69
N ALA A 109 -1.20 5.31 -42.61
CA ALA A 109 -1.06 4.41 -43.75
C ALA A 109 -2.10 4.66 -44.86
N THR A 110 -3.35 4.97 -44.50
CA THR A 110 -4.43 5.29 -45.45
C THR A 110 -4.40 6.78 -45.89
N GLY A 111 -3.48 7.57 -45.33
CA GLY A 111 -3.33 9.02 -45.52
C GLY A 111 -2.44 9.43 -46.69
N GLY A 112 -2.47 8.68 -47.81
CA GLY A 112 -1.93 9.17 -49.08
C GLY A 112 -2.73 10.38 -49.58
N ASP A 113 -2.03 11.47 -49.89
CA ASP A 113 -2.56 12.75 -50.38
C ASP A 113 -3.50 12.54 -51.59
N PRO A 114 -4.81 12.88 -51.51
CA PRO A 114 -5.67 12.85 -52.68
C PRO A 114 -5.27 14.02 -53.56
N LYS A 115 -4.43 13.75 -54.57
CA LYS A 115 -4.33 14.64 -55.72
C LYS A 115 -5.75 14.86 -56.27
N GLN A 116 -6.24 16.07 -56.06
CA GLN A 116 -7.31 16.73 -56.78
C GLN A 116 -8.67 16.01 -56.86
N GLY A 117 -9.53 16.31 -55.89
CA GLY A 117 -10.97 16.23 -56.05
C GLY A 117 -11.60 17.57 -55.64
N PHE A 118 -12.12 18.33 -56.61
CA PHE A 118 -12.86 19.56 -56.36
C PHE A 118 -14.08 19.27 -55.49
N GLY A 119 -14.07 19.70 -54.23
CA GLY A 119 -15.21 19.51 -53.33
C GLY A 119 -14.99 20.12 -51.96
N LYS A 120 -15.88 21.04 -51.58
CA LYS A 120 -15.88 21.97 -50.43
C LYS A 120 -15.87 21.35 -49.00
N HIS A 121 -15.29 20.17 -48.78
CA HIS A 121 -15.31 19.50 -47.48
C HIS A 121 -13.93 19.04 -47.01
N ARG A 122 -13.16 19.99 -46.45
CA ARG A 122 -12.00 19.72 -45.60
C ARG A 122 -12.51 19.19 -44.25
N ARG A 123 -13.08 17.99 -44.20
CA ARG A 123 -13.49 17.35 -42.93
C ARG A 123 -12.23 16.89 -42.20
N SER A 124 -12.05 17.42 -40.99
CA SER A 124 -10.95 17.12 -40.06
C SER A 124 -10.62 15.63 -40.01
N SER A 125 -9.34 15.29 -39.83
CA SER A 125 -8.87 13.92 -39.57
C SER A 125 -9.64 13.22 -38.44
N GLU A 126 -10.21 13.98 -37.50
CA GLU A 126 -11.14 13.51 -36.46
C GLU A 126 -12.44 12.87 -36.96
N ALA A 127 -12.95 13.31 -38.12
CA ALA A 127 -14.16 12.74 -38.71
C ALA A 127 -13.92 11.33 -39.29
N LYS A 128 -12.66 10.94 -39.50
CA LYS A 128 -12.26 9.62 -40.03
C LYS A 128 -12.04 8.57 -38.93
N LEU A 129 -12.02 8.97 -37.66
CA LEU A 129 -11.82 8.05 -36.54
C LEU A 129 -13.13 7.32 -36.19
N SER A 130 -13.06 6.00 -36.00
CA SER A 130 -14.22 5.24 -35.55
C SER A 130 -14.63 5.66 -34.14
N GLY A 131 -15.92 5.53 -33.81
CA GLY A 131 -16.43 5.85 -32.48
C GLY A 131 -15.68 5.14 -31.35
N ARG A 132 -15.17 3.92 -31.63
CA ARG A 132 -14.32 3.15 -30.72
C ARG A 132 -13.01 3.85 -30.39
N VAL A 133 -12.35 4.50 -31.35
CA VAL A 133 -11.08 5.20 -31.11
C VAL A 133 -11.31 6.51 -30.36
N ARG A 134 -12.41 7.22 -30.65
CA ARG A 134 -12.79 8.40 -29.87
C ARG A 134 -13.01 8.04 -28.40
N ALA A 135 -13.76 6.97 -28.14
CA ALA A 135 -13.96 6.45 -26.80
C ALA A 135 -12.64 6.05 -26.12
N ALA A 136 -11.72 5.39 -26.84
CA ALA A 136 -10.41 5.04 -26.32
C ALA A 136 -9.57 6.29 -25.94
N ARG A 137 -9.55 7.34 -26.76
CA ARG A 137 -8.86 8.60 -26.42
C ARG A 137 -9.43 9.24 -25.15
N THR A 138 -10.76 9.32 -25.05
CA THR A 138 -11.41 9.84 -23.83
C THR A 138 -11.07 8.98 -22.61
N ARG A 139 -11.06 7.64 -22.74
CA ARG A 139 -10.66 6.74 -21.64
C ARG A 139 -9.21 6.93 -21.23
N LEU A 140 -8.30 7.09 -22.19
CA LEU A 140 -6.88 7.34 -21.95
C LEU A 140 -6.65 8.63 -21.17
N ASP A 141 -7.35 9.70 -21.54
CA ASP A 141 -7.29 10.97 -20.83
C ASP A 141 -7.75 10.84 -19.37
N VAL A 142 -8.82 10.05 -19.12
CA VAL A 142 -9.30 9.77 -17.76
C VAL A 142 -8.26 8.99 -16.96
N LEU A 143 -7.69 7.91 -17.52
CA LEU A 143 -6.67 7.09 -16.87
C LEU A 143 -5.41 7.88 -16.51
N ARG A 144 -5.02 8.85 -17.34
CA ARG A 144 -3.85 9.70 -17.09
C ARG A 144 -4.10 10.78 -16.02
N ARG A 145 -5.34 11.26 -15.89
CA ARG A 145 -5.70 12.27 -14.88
C ARG A 145 -5.85 11.68 -13.47
N SER A 146 -6.16 10.40 -13.36
CA SER A 146 -6.39 9.73 -12.08
C SER A 146 -5.64 8.39 -12.05
N PRO A 147 -4.30 8.44 -11.93
CA PRO A 147 -3.51 7.22 -11.86
C PRO A 147 -3.78 6.47 -10.55
N VAL A 148 -3.85 5.14 -10.64
CA VAL A 148 -3.79 4.28 -9.44
C VAL A 148 -2.31 4.05 -9.15
N PRO A 149 -1.73 4.59 -8.06
CA PRO A 149 -0.32 4.38 -7.73
C PRO A 149 -0.06 2.91 -7.32
N PRO A 150 1.18 2.41 -7.40
CA PRO A 150 1.53 1.12 -6.82
C PRO A 150 1.49 1.18 -5.27
N PRO A 151 1.16 0.08 -4.58
CA PRO A 151 1.28 0.02 -3.12
C PRO A 151 2.75 0.21 -2.69
N PRO A 152 3.00 0.91 -1.57
CA PRO A 152 4.36 1.18 -1.10
C PRO A 152 5.14 -0.12 -0.89
N ARG A 153 6.44 -0.05 -1.20
CA ARG A 153 7.38 -1.16 -0.97
C ARG A 153 7.66 -1.26 0.53
N PRO A 154 7.51 -2.45 1.15
CA PRO A 154 7.94 -2.66 2.53
C PRO A 154 9.43 -2.34 2.68
N LEU A 155 9.80 -1.75 3.82
CA LEU A 155 11.19 -1.56 4.18
C LEU A 155 11.86 -2.94 4.34
N ALA A 156 12.95 -3.16 3.62
CA ALA A 156 13.76 -4.36 3.73
C ALA A 156 15.14 -3.98 4.27
N PHE A 157 15.54 -4.62 5.37
CA PHE A 157 16.90 -4.48 5.88
C PHE A 157 17.81 -5.42 5.09
N THR A 158 18.69 -4.86 4.26
CA THR A 158 19.63 -5.63 3.43
C THR A 158 21.02 -5.77 4.06
N GLY A 159 21.24 -5.19 5.23
CA GLY A 159 22.49 -5.33 5.98
C GLY A 159 22.65 -6.74 6.54
N ARG A 160 23.81 -7.36 6.32
CA ARG A 160 24.23 -8.49 7.15
C ARG A 160 24.87 -7.91 8.41
N PRO A 161 24.37 -8.19 9.63
CA PRO A 161 25.08 -7.81 10.82
C PRO A 161 26.45 -8.48 10.81
N SER A 162 27.51 -7.69 10.73
CA SER A 162 28.87 -8.21 10.93
C SER A 162 29.01 -8.49 12.42
N VAL A 163 28.93 -9.76 12.81
CA VAL A 163 29.33 -10.16 14.15
C VAL A 163 30.85 -10.08 14.17
N ALA A 164 31.40 -9.05 14.82
CA ALA A 164 32.82 -9.02 15.13
C ALA A 164 33.08 -10.17 16.10
N MET A 165 33.62 -11.28 15.59
CA MET A 165 34.15 -12.34 16.45
C MET A 165 35.38 -11.78 17.14
N GLU A 166 35.24 -11.35 18.39
CA GLU A 166 36.38 -11.14 19.28
C GLU A 166 37.11 -12.48 19.42
N THR A 167 38.21 -12.61 18.68
CA THR A 167 39.19 -13.66 18.90
C THR A 167 39.98 -13.28 20.15
N GLY A 168 39.47 -13.71 21.32
CA GLY A 168 40.21 -13.64 22.57
C GLY A 168 41.54 -14.41 22.46
N PRO A 169 42.62 -13.96 23.13
CA PRO A 169 43.95 -14.51 22.94
C PRO A 169 44.00 -15.94 23.48
N ALA A 170 44.47 -16.87 22.64
CA ALA A 170 44.78 -18.23 23.06
C ALA A 170 45.88 -18.16 24.13
N GLY A 171 45.54 -18.57 25.36
CA GLY A 171 46.50 -18.76 26.44
C GLY A 171 47.54 -19.79 26.02
N GLY A 172 48.81 -19.36 25.97
CA GLY A 172 49.96 -20.25 25.83
C GLY A 172 50.37 -20.81 27.20
N PRO A 173 50.78 -22.10 27.29
CA PRO A 173 51.22 -22.67 28.55
C PRO A 173 52.69 -22.31 28.81
N ARG A 174 52.99 -21.75 29.98
CA ARG A 174 54.29 -21.86 30.65
C ARG A 174 54.11 -21.87 32.15
#